data_AF-A0A3M6XSV0-F1
#
_entry.id   AF-A0A3M6XSV0-F1
#
_cell.length_a   1.000
_cell.length_b   1.000
_cell.length_c   1.000
_cell.angle_alpha   90.00
_cell.angle_beta   90.00
_cell.angle_gamma   90.00
#
_symmetry.space_group_name_H-M   'P 1'
#
loop_
_entity.id
_entity.type
_entity.pdbx_description
1 polymer ?
#
loop_
_entity_poly.entity_id
_entity_poly.type
_entity_poly.pdbx_seq_one_letter_code
_entity_poly.pdbx_strand_id
1 'polypeptide(L)'
;MAQGDRPGRHSRHPSRILTRNGSRTSDETQTSRRLDKPKDDETIKFIKQILCSQPIDGTKSDKREDSAQKPLEELLPPLTSSNDVDVQLYAIIAVILSQFVQSWYGRITPDGDFISEIVQIIAHCTRGLEERMRHVNLLQILLDEVPRVLDNHLNVVTIARNTIQTSQRAEKESTLRTIYHTLRPHHALSPPPVDDATRLAQHENEGDWCQLLVNDILPLLLPPEDLSNPCLDVLVSEIFSEMIMHNAILGKTSEPWLLWEGITKSIYVVRPEL
;
A
#
# COMPACT_ATOMS: atom_id res chain seq x y z
N MET A 1 -41.23 43.17 76.97
CA MET A 1 -40.16 43.58 76.03
C MET A 1 -40.57 43.12 74.63
N ALA A 2 -40.69 43.91 73.58
CA ALA A 2 -40.84 45.35 73.35
C ALA A 2 -41.11 45.51 71.84
N GLN A 3 -42.15 46.27 71.45
CA GLN A 3 -42.43 46.92 70.14
C GLN A 3 -42.42 46.05 68.85
N GLY A 4 -43.33 46.18 67.88
CA GLY A 4 -44.36 47.19 67.62
C GLY A 4 -44.92 47.00 66.19
N ASP A 5 -46.13 47.50 66.01
CA ASP A 5 -47.12 47.42 64.91
C ASP A 5 -46.70 47.79 63.45
N ARG A 6 -47.28 47.06 62.46
CA ARG A 6 -47.99 47.47 61.19
C ARG A 6 -47.31 48.40 60.14
N PRO A 7 -47.90 48.64 58.93
CA PRO A 7 -48.78 47.87 58.02
C PRO A 7 -48.42 47.99 56.49
N GLY A 8 -49.19 47.31 55.61
CA GLY A 8 -49.78 47.99 54.43
C GLY A 8 -49.30 47.73 52.99
N ARG A 9 -49.98 46.78 52.29
CA ARG A 9 -50.72 46.92 51.01
C ARG A 9 -50.02 47.30 49.66
N HIS A 10 -50.58 46.73 48.57
CA HIS A 10 -50.42 47.02 47.11
C HIS A 10 -49.26 46.30 46.39
N SER A 11 -49.32 45.86 45.12
CA SER A 11 -50.34 45.68 44.07
C SER A 11 -49.66 44.90 42.93
N ARG A 12 -50.47 44.33 42.03
CA ARG A 12 -50.19 43.42 40.90
C ARG A 12 -49.23 43.95 39.81
N HIS A 13 -48.47 43.05 39.16
CA HIS A 13 -48.38 42.70 37.71
C HIS A 13 -46.98 42.11 37.35
N PRO A 14 -46.76 41.44 36.18
CA PRO A 14 -46.07 40.15 36.12
C PRO A 14 -44.74 40.24 35.35
N SER A 15 -43.76 39.42 35.72
CA SER A 15 -42.51 39.36 34.94
C SER A 15 -42.05 37.92 34.74
N ARG A 16 -42.52 37.37 33.61
CA ARG A 16 -41.73 36.65 32.60
C ARG A 16 -41.03 35.36 33.03
N ILE A 17 -41.69 34.25 32.71
CA ILE A 17 -41.14 32.90 32.62
C ILE A 17 -40.04 32.85 31.55
N LEU A 18 -38.85 32.37 31.93
CA LEU A 18 -37.78 31.93 31.03
C LEU A 18 -37.52 30.45 31.32
N THR A 19 -38.24 29.58 30.62
CA THR A 19 -37.95 28.15 30.53
C THR A 19 -36.79 27.94 29.55
N ARG A 20 -35.60 27.67 30.07
CA ARG A 20 -34.45 27.18 29.29
C ARG A 20 -34.62 25.68 29.07
N ASN A 21 -35.23 25.31 27.95
CA ASN A 21 -35.18 23.94 27.44
C ASN A 21 -33.78 23.69 26.86
N GLY A 22 -33.04 22.76 27.46
CA GLY A 22 -31.80 22.21 26.90
C GLY A 22 -32.13 21.14 25.87
N SER A 23 -31.93 21.46 24.60
CA SER A 23 -31.92 20.50 23.49
C SER A 23 -30.59 19.74 23.48
N ARG A 24 -30.66 18.42 23.64
CA ARG A 24 -29.61 17.47 23.27
C ARG A 24 -29.37 17.58 21.75
N THR A 25 -28.16 17.94 21.36
CA THR A 25 -27.68 17.82 19.98
C THR A 25 -26.26 17.27 19.98
N SER A 26 -26.11 16.05 19.45
CA SER A 26 -25.12 15.71 18.42
C SER A 26 -23.66 16.11 18.67
N ASP A 27 -22.97 15.46 19.62
CA ASP A 27 -21.54 15.72 19.84
C ASP A 27 -20.64 14.47 19.81
N GLU A 28 -21.18 13.25 19.62
CA GLU A 28 -20.34 12.03 19.63
C GLU A 28 -19.75 11.64 18.26
N THR A 29 -20.20 12.24 17.16
CA THR A 29 -19.68 11.92 15.81
C THR A 29 -18.59 12.88 15.31
N GLN A 30 -18.29 13.96 16.03
CA GLN A 30 -17.28 14.95 15.60
C GLN A 30 -15.89 14.73 16.22
N THR A 31 -15.80 14.01 17.33
CA THR A 31 -14.53 13.89 18.08
C THR A 31 -13.52 12.95 17.42
N SER A 32 -13.99 11.96 16.63
CA SER A 32 -13.10 11.04 15.89
C SER A 32 -12.55 11.65 14.58
N ARG A 33 -13.25 12.59 13.93
CA ARG A 33 -12.83 13.20 12.64
C ARG A 33 -11.77 14.30 12.77
N ARG A 34 -11.44 14.74 13.98
CA ARG A 34 -10.62 15.94 14.24
C ARG A 34 -9.13 15.64 14.45
N LEU A 35 -8.74 14.39 14.66
CA LEU A 35 -7.36 14.02 15.01
C LEU A 35 -6.45 13.75 13.79
N ASP A 36 -7.01 13.42 12.62
CA ASP A 36 -6.21 13.07 11.41
C ASP A 36 -6.07 14.22 10.39
N LYS A 37 -6.96 15.20 10.46
CA LYS A 37 -7.07 16.31 9.49
C LYS A 37 -5.79 17.16 9.26
N PRO A 38 -4.88 17.41 10.23
CA PRO A 38 -3.71 18.25 9.97
C PRO A 38 -2.57 17.52 9.26
N LYS A 39 -2.47 16.19 9.38
CA LYS A 39 -1.42 15.42 8.69
C LYS A 39 -1.73 15.25 7.21
N ASP A 40 -3.01 15.04 6.90
CA ASP A 40 -3.46 14.88 5.53
C ASP A 40 -3.30 16.17 4.72
N ASP A 41 -3.46 17.35 5.34
CA ASP A 41 -3.27 18.65 4.66
C ASP A 41 -1.81 18.88 4.24
N GLU A 42 -0.83 18.52 5.08
CA GLU A 42 0.60 18.59 4.73
C GLU A 42 0.97 17.55 3.67
N THR A 43 0.43 16.34 3.77
CA THR A 43 0.58 15.29 2.74
C THR A 43 0.04 15.78 1.40
N ILE A 44 -1.16 16.37 1.36
CA ILE A 44 -1.77 16.88 0.12
C ILE A 44 -0.95 18.04 -0.46
N LYS A 45 -0.43 18.95 0.37
CA LYS A 45 0.48 20.01 -0.11
C LYS A 45 1.73 19.44 -0.74
N PHE A 46 2.33 18.43 -0.11
CA PHE A 46 3.49 17.74 -0.65
C PHE A 46 3.17 17.06 -1.99
N ILE A 47 2.06 16.32 -2.07
CA ILE A 47 1.61 15.69 -3.31
C ILE A 47 1.46 16.73 -4.43
N LYS A 48 0.74 17.82 -4.17
CA LYS A 48 0.55 18.90 -5.15
C LYS A 48 1.87 19.53 -5.59
N GLN A 49 2.80 19.73 -4.66
CA GLN A 49 4.12 20.29 -4.95
C GLN A 49 4.93 19.37 -5.88
N ILE A 50 4.85 18.05 -5.71
CA ILE A 50 5.66 17.13 -6.50
C ILE A 50 4.97 16.76 -7.82
N LEU A 51 3.69 16.41 -7.78
CA LEU A 51 2.98 15.82 -8.92
C LEU A 51 2.27 16.86 -9.80
N CYS A 52 1.87 18.00 -9.23
CA CYS A 52 1.06 19.00 -9.94
C CYS A 52 1.84 20.27 -10.31
N SER A 53 3.12 20.39 -9.93
CA SER A 53 3.92 21.58 -10.23
C SER A 53 4.23 21.67 -11.73
N GLN A 54 3.43 22.48 -12.42
CA GLN A 54 3.70 22.89 -13.80
C GLN A 54 4.90 23.86 -13.88
N PRO A 55 5.61 23.88 -15.03
CA PRO A 55 6.81 24.69 -15.24
C PRO A 55 6.61 26.18 -14.91
N ILE A 56 7.72 26.82 -14.53
CA ILE A 56 7.84 28.28 -14.41
C ILE A 56 7.85 28.86 -15.83
N ASP A 57 6.69 28.89 -16.48
CA ASP A 57 6.52 29.69 -17.70
C ASP A 57 6.16 31.12 -17.27
N GLY A 58 7.00 32.08 -17.61
CA GLY A 58 7.03 33.45 -17.07
C GLY A 58 5.83 34.33 -17.41
N THR A 59 4.68 33.76 -17.78
CA THR A 59 3.50 34.49 -18.24
C THR A 59 2.19 34.19 -17.52
N LYS A 60 2.13 33.37 -16.45
CA LYS A 60 0.85 33.14 -15.72
C LYS A 60 1.03 32.93 -14.21
N SER A 61 1.24 34.03 -13.47
CA SER A 61 1.12 34.04 -11.99
C SER A 61 -0.26 33.54 -11.52
N ASP A 62 -1.31 33.78 -12.30
CA ASP A 62 -2.70 33.45 -11.93
C ASP A 62 -3.01 31.95 -11.89
N LYS A 63 -2.28 31.09 -12.61
CA LYS A 63 -2.56 29.64 -12.65
C LYS A 63 -2.03 28.88 -11.43
N ARG A 64 -0.93 29.35 -10.81
CA ARG A 64 -0.34 28.71 -9.62
C ARG A 64 -1.26 28.82 -8.42
N GLU A 65 -1.86 29.99 -8.20
CA GLU A 65 -2.81 30.20 -7.10
C GLU A 65 -4.10 29.38 -7.29
N ASP A 66 -4.57 29.23 -8.52
CA ASP A 66 -5.77 28.44 -8.85
C ASP A 66 -5.58 26.93 -8.60
N SER A 67 -4.39 26.38 -8.92
CA SER A 67 -4.06 24.97 -8.63
C SER A 67 -3.88 24.65 -7.14
N ALA A 68 -3.47 25.62 -6.33
CA ALA A 68 -3.32 25.43 -4.88
C ALA A 68 -4.69 25.24 -4.21
N GLN A 69 -5.73 25.90 -4.72
CA GLN A 69 -7.09 25.88 -4.16
C GLN A 69 -7.94 24.70 -4.64
N LYS A 70 -7.64 24.11 -5.81
CA LYS A 70 -8.40 22.98 -6.36
C LYS A 70 -8.23 21.70 -5.54
N PRO A 71 -9.28 20.88 -5.38
CA PRO A 71 -9.17 19.56 -4.75
C PRO A 71 -8.25 18.64 -5.56
N LEU A 72 -7.62 17.66 -4.90
CA LEU A 72 -6.62 16.80 -5.53
C LEU A 72 -7.21 15.99 -6.69
N GLU A 73 -8.48 15.61 -6.54
CA GLU A 73 -9.29 14.85 -7.48
C GLU A 73 -9.54 15.57 -8.81
N GLU A 74 -9.44 16.90 -8.83
CA GLU A 74 -9.57 17.69 -10.05
C GLU A 74 -8.22 17.82 -10.79
N LEU A 75 -7.11 17.63 -10.09
CA LEU A 75 -5.76 17.81 -10.62
C LEU A 75 -5.12 16.51 -11.11
N LEU A 76 -5.44 15.38 -10.47
CA LEU A 76 -4.82 14.09 -10.75
C LEU A 76 -5.87 13.04 -11.17
N PRO A 77 -5.50 12.12 -12.08
CA PRO A 77 -6.42 11.10 -12.57
C PRO A 77 -6.64 10.01 -11.51
N PRO A 78 -7.88 9.69 -11.05
CA PRO A 78 -8.10 8.74 -9.96
C PRO A 78 -7.33 7.42 -10.12
N LEU A 79 -6.72 6.88 -9.08
CA LEU A 79 -5.97 5.63 -9.17
C LEU A 79 -6.87 4.42 -8.91
N THR A 80 -7.81 4.59 -8.00
CA THR A 80 -8.74 3.56 -7.55
C THR A 80 -10.16 4.13 -7.41
N SER A 81 -11.13 3.31 -7.00
CA SER A 81 -12.48 3.77 -6.65
C SER A 81 -12.58 4.53 -5.33
N SER A 82 -11.51 4.61 -4.53
CA SER A 82 -11.53 5.22 -3.21
C SER A 82 -10.52 6.37 -3.11
N ASN A 83 -11.02 7.60 -3.01
CA ASN A 83 -10.19 8.81 -2.89
C ASN A 83 -9.25 8.76 -1.67
N ASP A 84 -9.69 8.19 -0.55
CA ASP A 84 -8.86 8.08 0.65
C ASP A 84 -7.62 7.18 0.41
N VAL A 85 -7.77 6.15 -0.42
CA VAL A 85 -6.68 5.25 -0.82
C VAL A 85 -5.78 5.96 -1.84
N ASP A 86 -6.39 6.67 -2.79
CA ASP A 86 -5.66 7.43 -3.80
C ASP A 86 -4.75 8.49 -3.18
N VAL A 87 -5.20 9.22 -2.15
CA VAL A 87 -4.36 10.19 -1.44
C VAL A 87 -3.11 9.53 -0.86
N GLN A 88 -3.25 8.35 -0.24
CA GLN A 88 -2.11 7.63 0.34
C GLN A 88 -1.19 7.05 -0.74
N LEU A 89 -1.75 6.50 -1.82
CA LEU A 89 -0.96 6.04 -2.97
C LEU A 89 -0.18 7.19 -3.61
N TYR A 90 -0.83 8.34 -3.81
CA TYR A 90 -0.17 9.53 -4.33
C TYR A 90 0.92 10.05 -3.40
N ALA A 91 0.75 9.95 -2.07
CA ALA A 91 1.82 10.29 -1.14
C ALA A 91 3.07 9.44 -1.38
N ILE A 92 2.89 8.12 -1.55
CA ILE A 92 3.98 7.19 -1.85
C ILE A 92 4.60 7.49 -3.21
N ILE A 93 3.78 7.66 -4.25
CA ILE A 93 4.23 8.00 -5.61
C ILE A 93 5.00 9.32 -5.60
N ALA A 94 4.51 10.35 -4.90
CA ALA A 94 5.18 11.63 -4.77
C ALA A 94 6.56 11.49 -4.10
N VAL A 95 6.68 10.69 -3.04
CA VAL A 95 7.97 10.43 -2.41
C VAL A 95 8.94 9.76 -3.39
N ILE A 96 8.48 8.76 -4.14
CA ILE A 96 9.29 8.03 -5.12
C ILE A 96 9.74 8.98 -6.24
N LEU A 97 8.81 9.69 -6.89
CA LEU A 97 9.12 10.57 -8.01
C LEU A 97 9.97 11.76 -7.59
N SER A 98 9.79 12.29 -6.37
CA SER A 98 10.65 13.33 -5.82
C SER A 98 12.10 12.87 -5.70
N GLN A 99 12.34 11.64 -5.21
CA GLN A 99 13.69 11.12 -4.97
C GLN A 99 14.37 10.58 -6.23
N PHE A 100 13.62 9.86 -7.07
CA PHE A 100 14.19 9.07 -8.17
C PHE A 100 13.98 9.68 -9.55
N VAL A 101 13.11 10.67 -9.71
CA VAL A 101 12.87 11.34 -11.00
C VAL A 101 13.28 12.80 -10.93
N GLN A 102 12.67 13.58 -10.02
CA GLN A 102 12.92 15.02 -9.91
C GLN A 102 14.38 15.35 -9.56
N SER A 103 15.05 14.49 -8.78
CA SER A 103 16.44 14.69 -8.35
C SER A 103 17.42 14.83 -9.52
N TRP A 104 17.15 14.22 -10.68
CA TRP A 104 17.96 14.34 -11.89
C TRP A 104 17.23 15.03 -13.03
N TYR A 105 15.94 14.76 -13.26
CA TYR A 105 15.17 15.32 -14.38
C TYR A 105 15.05 16.83 -14.29
N GLY A 106 14.79 17.36 -13.08
CA GLY A 106 14.71 18.80 -12.84
C GLY A 106 16.03 19.55 -13.08
N ARG A 107 17.16 18.84 -13.18
CA ARG A 107 18.47 19.41 -13.57
C ARG A 107 18.63 19.49 -15.09
N ILE A 108 17.88 18.70 -15.85
CA ILE A 108 17.93 18.62 -17.30
C ILE A 108 16.92 19.58 -17.92
N THR A 109 15.65 19.54 -17.48
CA THR A 109 14.59 20.41 -18.02
C THR A 109 13.58 20.75 -16.92
N PRO A 110 13.04 22.00 -16.90
CA PRO A 110 12.10 22.44 -15.87
C PRO A 110 10.64 22.07 -16.15
N ASP A 111 10.34 21.29 -17.19
CA ASP A 111 8.99 20.81 -17.47
C ASP A 111 8.55 19.70 -16.49
N GLY A 112 7.23 19.55 -16.34
CA GLY A 112 6.62 18.51 -15.50
C GLY A 112 5.93 17.42 -16.32
N ASP A 113 6.15 17.40 -17.64
CA ASP A 113 5.39 16.55 -18.55
C ASP A 113 5.75 15.08 -18.33
N PHE A 114 7.03 14.77 -18.16
CA PHE A 114 7.49 13.41 -17.86
C PHE A 114 6.87 12.84 -16.58
N ILE A 115 6.77 13.64 -15.52
CA ILE A 115 6.14 13.21 -14.25
C ILE A 115 4.64 12.97 -14.46
N SER A 116 3.99 13.83 -15.23
CA SER A 116 2.57 13.71 -15.55
C SER A 116 2.28 12.43 -16.33
N GLU A 117 3.12 12.09 -17.32
CA GLU A 117 3.02 10.83 -18.05
C GLU A 117 3.19 9.60 -17.14
N ILE A 118 4.20 9.60 -16.26
CA ILE A 118 4.37 8.49 -15.29
C ILE A 118 3.12 8.32 -14.42
N VAL A 119 2.54 9.42 -13.93
CA VAL A 119 1.33 9.38 -13.12
C VAL A 119 0.13 8.84 -13.93
N GLN A 120 0.01 9.21 -15.21
CA GLN A 120 -1.04 8.69 -16.08
C GLN A 120 -0.90 7.18 -16.34
N ILE A 121 0.33 6.70 -16.60
CA ILE A 121 0.60 5.27 -16.78
C ILE A 121 0.24 4.51 -15.49
N ILE A 122 0.69 5.00 -14.33
CA ILE A 122 0.34 4.38 -13.04
C ILE A 122 -1.18 4.34 -12.86
N ALA A 123 -1.89 5.44 -13.16
CA ALA A 123 -3.35 5.49 -13.06
C ALA A 123 -4.04 4.48 -13.99
N HIS A 124 -3.52 4.27 -15.20
CA HIS A 124 -4.04 3.26 -16.11
C HIS A 124 -3.83 1.85 -15.55
N CYS A 125 -2.61 1.56 -15.09
CA CYS A 125 -2.24 0.27 -14.51
C CYS A 125 -3.09 -0.05 -13.27
N THR A 126 -3.25 0.90 -12.34
CA THR A 126 -3.99 0.66 -11.08
C THR A 126 -5.47 0.46 -11.32
N ARG A 127 -6.08 1.21 -12.25
CA ARG A 127 -7.48 1.01 -12.62
C ARG A 127 -7.70 -0.33 -13.33
N GLY A 128 -6.85 -0.66 -14.31
CA GLY A 128 -6.91 -1.94 -14.99
C GLY A 128 -6.76 -3.12 -14.01
N LEU A 129 -5.86 -2.98 -13.03
CA LEU A 129 -5.71 -3.94 -11.95
C LEU A 129 -6.98 -4.03 -11.08
N GLU A 130 -7.55 -2.89 -10.65
CA GLU A 130 -8.78 -2.87 -9.85
C GLU A 130 -9.94 -3.53 -10.58
N GLU A 131 -10.14 -3.21 -11.86
CA GLU A 131 -11.17 -3.81 -12.70
C GLU A 131 -11.02 -5.32 -12.78
N ARG A 132 -9.80 -5.82 -12.98
CA ARG A 132 -9.52 -7.26 -12.97
C ARG A 132 -9.79 -7.87 -11.60
N MET A 133 -9.36 -7.22 -10.52
CA MET A 133 -9.60 -7.69 -9.15
C MET A 133 -11.09 -7.79 -8.81
N ARG A 134 -11.96 -6.94 -9.38
CA ARG A 134 -13.42 -7.04 -9.18
C ARG A 134 -14.02 -8.34 -9.71
N HIS A 135 -13.37 -8.99 -10.68
CA HIS A 135 -13.79 -10.28 -11.23
C HIS A 135 -13.19 -11.46 -10.46
N VAL A 136 -12.29 -11.20 -9.52
CA VAL A 136 -11.61 -12.22 -8.73
C VAL A 136 -12.30 -12.37 -7.38
N ASN A 137 -12.65 -13.61 -7.02
CA ASN A 137 -13.19 -13.89 -5.69
C ASN A 137 -12.06 -13.87 -4.64
N LEU A 138 -11.77 -12.69 -4.11
CA LEU A 138 -10.74 -12.49 -3.09
C LEU A 138 -10.99 -13.32 -1.83
N LEU A 139 -12.26 -13.57 -1.48
CA LEU A 139 -12.61 -14.37 -0.30
C LEU A 139 -12.16 -15.83 -0.49
N GLN A 140 -12.41 -16.42 -1.66
CA GLN A 140 -11.97 -17.76 -1.99
C GLN A 140 -10.44 -17.86 -2.02
N ILE A 141 -9.76 -16.86 -2.60
CA ILE A 141 -8.29 -16.84 -2.60
C ILE A 141 -7.75 -16.82 -1.17
N LEU A 142 -8.30 -15.92 -0.34
CA LEU A 142 -7.78 -15.68 1.00
C LEU A 142 -8.13 -16.80 1.99
N LEU A 143 -9.32 -17.40 1.90
CA LEU A 143 -9.81 -18.38 2.87
C LEU A 143 -9.64 -19.84 2.43
N ASP A 144 -9.55 -20.11 1.13
CA ASP A 144 -9.42 -21.47 0.62
C ASP A 144 -8.03 -21.69 -0.02
N GLU A 145 -7.67 -20.89 -1.02
CA GLU A 145 -6.47 -21.15 -1.84
C GLU A 145 -5.15 -20.92 -1.08
N VAL A 146 -4.99 -19.75 -0.44
CA VAL A 146 -3.78 -19.42 0.32
C VAL A 146 -3.59 -20.38 1.50
N PRO A 147 -4.59 -20.66 2.35
CA PRO A 147 -4.46 -21.64 3.42
C PRO A 147 -4.16 -23.03 2.90
N ARG A 148 -4.75 -23.45 1.77
CA ARG A 148 -4.45 -24.75 1.15
C ARG A 148 -3.00 -24.85 0.68
N VAL A 149 -2.45 -23.81 0.06
CA VAL A 149 -1.04 -23.78 -0.34
C VAL A 149 -0.12 -23.86 0.87
N LEU A 150 -0.47 -23.15 1.94
CA LEU A 150 0.27 -23.18 3.21
C LEU A 150 0.18 -24.55 3.88
N ASP A 151 -1.01 -25.15 3.98
CA ASP A 151 -1.21 -26.48 4.57
C ASP A 151 -0.43 -27.56 3.82
N ASN A 152 -0.49 -27.52 2.48
CA ASN A 152 0.34 -28.39 1.64
C ASN A 152 1.84 -28.22 1.90
N HIS A 153 2.32 -26.98 2.05
CA HIS A 153 3.71 -26.70 2.41
C HIS A 153 4.07 -27.28 3.78
N LEU A 154 3.25 -27.02 4.80
CA LEU A 154 3.46 -27.50 6.17
C LEU A 154 3.42 -29.02 6.27
N ASN A 155 2.53 -29.68 5.52
CA ASN A 155 2.44 -31.13 5.45
C ASN A 155 3.72 -31.75 4.88
N VAL A 156 4.23 -31.22 3.75
CA VAL A 156 5.49 -31.69 3.16
C VAL A 156 6.67 -31.47 4.12
N VAL A 157 6.76 -30.30 4.75
CA VAL A 157 7.80 -30.01 5.74
C VAL A 157 7.72 -30.96 6.94
N THR A 158 6.52 -31.28 7.40
CA THR A 158 6.30 -32.22 8.53
C THR A 158 6.74 -33.63 8.16
N ILE A 159 6.36 -34.12 6.98
CA ILE A 159 6.82 -35.41 6.45
C ILE A 159 8.35 -35.45 6.40
N ALA A 160 8.96 -34.44 5.77
CA ALA A 160 10.42 -34.39 5.59
C ALA A 160 11.16 -34.33 6.95
N ARG A 161 10.65 -33.57 7.93
CA ARG A 161 11.25 -33.53 9.28
C ARG A 161 11.14 -34.85 10.02
N ASN A 162 10.00 -35.54 9.92
CA ASN A 162 9.80 -36.83 10.57
C ASN A 162 10.74 -37.92 10.01
N THR A 163 11.12 -37.83 8.74
CA THR A 163 12.09 -38.75 8.12
C THR A 163 13.52 -38.62 8.67
N ILE A 164 13.90 -37.48 9.27
CA ILE A 164 15.30 -37.13 9.61
C ILE A 164 15.60 -37.28 11.12
N GLN A 165 14.73 -37.98 11.88
CA GLN A 165 14.78 -38.03 13.34
C GLN A 165 16.14 -38.48 13.93
N THR A 166 16.99 -39.19 13.19
CA THR A 166 18.25 -39.81 13.68
C THR A 166 19.58 -39.20 13.20
N SER A 167 19.61 -38.13 12.38
CA SER A 167 20.87 -37.64 11.76
C SER A 167 21.64 -36.57 12.57
N GLN A 168 22.84 -36.15 12.14
CA GLN A 168 23.59 -35.02 12.73
C GLN A 168 23.11 -33.65 12.19
N ARG A 169 23.18 -32.58 13.01
CA ARG A 169 22.51 -31.27 12.76
C ARG A 169 22.77 -30.65 11.38
N ALA A 170 24.00 -30.64 10.88
CA ALA A 170 24.35 -30.02 9.58
C ALA A 170 23.83 -30.84 8.39
N GLU A 171 23.92 -32.17 8.46
CA GLU A 171 23.36 -33.09 7.46
C GLU A 171 21.82 -33.03 7.44
N LYS A 172 21.18 -32.65 8.56
CA LYS A 172 19.71 -32.54 8.61
C LYS A 172 19.17 -31.50 7.65
N GLU A 173 19.84 -30.37 7.47
CA GLU A 173 19.30 -29.25 6.68
C GLU A 173 19.36 -29.53 5.18
N SER A 174 20.51 -30.00 4.68
CA SER A 174 20.66 -30.39 3.27
C SER A 174 19.75 -31.58 2.91
N THR A 175 19.66 -32.57 3.80
CA THR A 175 18.75 -33.71 3.63
C THR A 175 17.29 -33.27 3.64
N LEU A 176 16.92 -32.36 4.54
CA LEU A 176 15.55 -31.80 4.62
C LEU A 176 15.17 -31.11 3.31
N ARG A 177 16.03 -30.25 2.78
CA ARG A 177 15.80 -29.55 1.51
C ARG A 177 15.67 -30.54 0.36
N THR A 178 16.51 -31.57 0.31
CA THR A 178 16.48 -32.59 -0.73
C THR A 178 15.17 -33.40 -0.69
N ILE A 179 14.74 -33.84 0.50
CA ILE A 179 13.46 -34.55 0.67
C ILE A 179 12.29 -33.62 0.30
N TYR A 180 12.30 -32.38 0.80
CA TYR A 180 11.27 -31.39 0.47
C TYR A 180 11.16 -31.18 -1.05
N HIS A 181 12.27 -30.98 -1.76
CA HIS A 181 12.28 -30.82 -3.22
C HIS A 181 11.82 -32.05 -3.97
N THR A 182 12.11 -33.25 -3.46
CA THR A 182 11.63 -34.51 -4.06
C THR A 182 10.11 -34.62 -3.96
N LEU A 183 9.54 -34.19 -2.82
CA LEU A 183 8.10 -34.20 -2.58
C LEU A 183 7.38 -33.05 -3.30
N ARG A 184 8.04 -31.90 -3.48
CA ARG A 184 7.51 -30.72 -4.15
C ARG A 184 8.56 -30.05 -5.04
N PRO A 185 8.75 -30.55 -6.28
CA PRO A 185 9.68 -29.94 -7.21
C PRO A 185 9.17 -28.56 -7.65
N HIS A 186 10.08 -27.59 -7.73
CA HIS A 186 9.78 -26.24 -8.20
C HIS A 186 10.95 -25.72 -9.04
N HIS A 187 10.67 -25.19 -10.23
CA HIS A 187 11.72 -24.79 -11.18
C HIS A 187 12.66 -23.72 -10.61
N ALA A 188 12.12 -22.67 -10.01
CA ALA A 188 12.90 -21.61 -9.36
C ALA A 188 13.79 -22.11 -8.21
N LEU A 189 13.46 -23.26 -7.61
CA LEU A 189 14.17 -23.79 -6.46
C LEU A 189 14.96 -25.07 -6.80
N SER A 190 15.15 -25.35 -8.08
CA SER A 190 16.00 -26.45 -8.54
C SER A 190 17.34 -25.87 -8.98
N PRO A 191 18.49 -26.51 -8.73
CA PRO A 191 18.68 -27.68 -7.87
C PRO A 191 18.56 -27.35 -6.37
N PRO A 192 18.35 -28.34 -5.49
CA PRO A 192 18.44 -28.15 -4.04
C PRO A 192 19.83 -27.62 -3.64
N PRO A 193 19.93 -26.67 -2.69
CA PRO A 193 21.19 -26.04 -2.32
C PRO A 193 21.95 -26.93 -1.33
N VAL A 194 22.77 -27.84 -1.86
CA VAL A 194 23.60 -28.78 -1.09
C VAL A 194 25.02 -28.26 -0.91
N ASP A 195 25.52 -27.50 -1.87
CA ASP A 195 26.84 -26.88 -1.92
C ASP A 195 26.77 -25.47 -2.54
N ASP A 196 27.89 -24.74 -2.57
CA ASP A 196 27.91 -23.37 -3.09
C ASP A 196 27.58 -23.28 -4.58
N ALA A 197 27.92 -24.31 -5.36
CA ALA A 197 27.62 -24.35 -6.79
C ALA A 197 26.12 -24.52 -7.05
N THR A 198 25.46 -25.43 -6.34
CA THR A 198 24.00 -25.64 -6.44
C THR A 198 23.22 -24.48 -5.86
N ARG A 199 23.75 -23.80 -4.82
CA ARG A 199 23.18 -22.54 -4.30
C ARG A 199 23.19 -21.44 -5.36
N LEU A 200 24.31 -21.25 -6.04
CA LEU A 200 24.42 -20.24 -7.09
C LEU A 200 23.49 -20.56 -8.27
N ALA A 201 23.48 -21.81 -8.72
CA ALA A 201 22.58 -22.25 -9.81
C ALA A 201 21.09 -22.10 -9.45
N GLN A 202 20.72 -22.36 -8.19
CA GLN A 202 19.36 -22.13 -7.71
C GLN A 202 19.01 -20.64 -7.76
N HIS A 203 19.90 -19.77 -7.31
CA HIS A 203 19.71 -18.32 -7.33
C HIS A 203 19.56 -17.77 -8.76
N GLU A 204 20.34 -18.27 -9.72
CA GLU A 204 20.20 -17.91 -11.14
C GLU A 204 18.83 -18.37 -11.69
N ASN A 205 18.41 -19.60 -11.39
CA ASN A 205 17.11 -20.13 -11.80
C ASN A 205 15.93 -19.37 -11.17
N GLU A 206 16.11 -18.85 -9.96
CA GLU A 206 15.12 -17.99 -9.31
C GLU A 206 14.95 -16.66 -10.06
N GLY A 207 16.06 -16.05 -10.47
CA GLY A 207 16.05 -14.85 -11.33
C GLY A 207 15.37 -15.09 -12.68
N ASP A 208 15.74 -16.17 -13.37
CA ASP A 208 15.13 -16.55 -14.65
C ASP A 208 13.62 -16.80 -14.51
N TRP A 209 13.21 -17.47 -13.44
CA TRP A 209 11.80 -17.70 -13.15
C TRP A 209 11.04 -16.39 -12.88
N CYS A 210 11.64 -15.44 -12.16
CA CYS A 210 11.08 -14.11 -11.96
C CYS A 210 10.91 -13.37 -13.27
N GLN A 211 11.88 -13.45 -14.17
CA GLN A 211 11.80 -12.82 -15.49
C GLN A 211 10.65 -13.40 -16.32
N LEU A 212 10.51 -14.73 -16.34
CA LEU A 212 9.38 -15.39 -17.01
C LEU A 212 8.04 -14.92 -16.44
N LEU A 213 7.92 -14.87 -15.11
CA LEU A 213 6.69 -14.45 -14.46
C LEU A 213 6.35 -12.98 -14.76
N VAL A 214 7.33 -12.09 -14.76
CA VAL A 214 7.12 -10.68 -15.09
C VAL A 214 6.75 -10.50 -16.56
N ASN A 215 7.39 -11.23 -17.48
CA ASN A 215 7.05 -11.19 -18.90
C ASN A 215 5.59 -11.60 -19.17
N ASP A 216 5.04 -12.50 -18.35
CA ASP A 216 3.63 -12.89 -18.43
C ASP A 216 2.68 -11.89 -17.76
N ILE A 217 3.13 -11.21 -16.69
CA ILE A 217 2.32 -10.26 -15.92
C ILE A 217 2.27 -8.89 -16.59
N LEU A 218 3.38 -8.42 -17.15
CA LEU A 218 3.53 -7.05 -17.61
C LEU A 218 2.53 -6.67 -18.73
N PRO A 219 2.26 -7.55 -19.73
CA PRO A 219 1.23 -7.30 -20.74
C PRO A 219 -0.20 -7.23 -20.17
N LEU A 220 -0.42 -7.72 -18.95
CA LEU A 220 -1.71 -7.65 -18.26
C LEU A 220 -1.87 -6.40 -17.38
N LEU A 221 -0.78 -5.63 -17.19
CA LEU A 221 -0.73 -4.44 -16.35
C LEU A 221 -0.50 -3.16 -17.16
N LEU A 222 0.48 -3.16 -18.07
CA LEU A 222 0.83 -1.98 -18.86
C LEU A 222 -0.20 -1.72 -19.97
N PRO A 223 -0.45 -0.44 -20.30
CA PRO A 223 -1.19 -0.08 -21.51
C PRO A 223 -0.50 -0.65 -22.76
N PRO A 224 -1.26 -1.07 -23.78
CA PRO A 224 -0.68 -1.62 -25.01
C PRO A 224 0.20 -0.61 -25.75
N GLU A 225 -0.07 0.70 -25.60
CA GLU A 225 0.74 1.77 -26.16
C GLU A 225 2.14 1.79 -25.53
N ASP A 226 2.24 1.63 -24.21
CA ASP A 226 3.51 1.65 -23.49
C ASP A 226 4.29 0.34 -23.66
N LEU A 227 3.59 -0.80 -23.77
CA LEU A 227 4.20 -2.10 -24.09
C LEU A 227 4.86 -2.08 -25.48
N SER A 228 4.36 -1.26 -26.41
CA SER A 228 4.95 -1.13 -27.74
C SER A 228 6.30 -0.39 -27.74
N ASN A 229 6.65 0.28 -26.65
CA ASN A 229 7.93 0.96 -26.50
C ASN A 229 9.01 -0.02 -26.00
N PRO A 230 9.96 -0.43 -26.85
CA PRO A 230 10.93 -1.46 -26.50
C PRO A 230 11.88 -1.04 -25.37
N CYS A 231 12.12 0.27 -25.20
CA CYS A 231 12.96 0.76 -24.12
C CYS A 231 12.25 0.67 -22.77
N LEU A 232 10.97 1.07 -22.74
CA LEU A 232 10.13 0.99 -21.54
C LEU A 232 9.90 -0.48 -21.17
N ASP A 233 9.56 -1.33 -22.13
CA ASP A 233 9.31 -2.75 -21.91
C ASP A 233 10.51 -3.45 -21.26
N VAL A 234 11.72 -3.28 -21.81
CA VAL A 234 12.95 -3.86 -21.24
C VAL A 234 13.23 -3.30 -19.84
N LEU A 235 13.13 -1.98 -19.67
CA LEU A 235 13.44 -1.33 -18.39
C LEU A 235 12.45 -1.74 -17.29
N VAL A 236 11.16 -1.74 -17.60
CA VAL A 236 10.11 -2.09 -16.64
C VAL A 236 10.16 -3.59 -16.35
N SER A 237 10.36 -4.44 -17.35
CA SER A 237 10.52 -5.89 -17.15
C SER A 237 11.69 -6.19 -16.21
N GLU A 238 12.85 -5.56 -16.43
CA GLU A 238 14.04 -5.77 -15.60
C GLU A 238 13.85 -5.26 -14.16
N ILE A 239 13.26 -4.07 -13.99
CA ILE A 239 12.99 -3.53 -12.65
C ILE A 239 11.99 -4.42 -11.91
N PHE A 240 10.91 -4.85 -12.58
CA PHE A 240 9.91 -5.70 -11.96
C PHE A 240 10.47 -7.09 -11.66
N SER A 241 11.28 -7.69 -12.53
CA SER A 241 11.83 -9.03 -12.30
C SER A 241 12.84 -9.01 -11.15
N GLU A 242 13.82 -8.11 -11.20
CA GLU A 242 14.94 -8.13 -10.28
C GLU A 242 14.63 -7.38 -8.98
N MET A 243 14.15 -6.14 -9.05
CA MET A 243 13.94 -5.34 -7.83
C MET A 243 12.69 -5.78 -7.08
N ILE A 244 11.58 -6.04 -7.79
CA ILE A 244 10.28 -6.29 -7.17
C ILE A 244 10.08 -7.78 -6.90
N MET A 245 10.08 -8.61 -7.94
CA MET A 245 9.78 -10.04 -7.79
C MET A 245 10.89 -10.79 -7.06
N HIS A 246 12.14 -10.70 -7.53
CA HIS A 246 13.25 -11.44 -6.95
C HIS A 246 13.65 -10.87 -5.59
N ASN A 247 14.06 -9.60 -5.52
CA ASN A 247 14.60 -9.03 -4.29
C ASN A 247 13.53 -8.71 -3.23
N ALA A 248 12.46 -7.98 -3.57
CA ALA A 248 11.48 -7.57 -2.58
C ALA A 248 10.55 -8.71 -2.19
N ILE A 249 9.90 -9.37 -3.15
CA ILE A 249 8.94 -10.43 -2.87
C ILE A 249 9.66 -11.70 -2.44
N LEU A 250 10.38 -12.39 -3.33
CA LEU A 250 10.97 -13.68 -2.98
C LEU A 250 12.07 -13.56 -1.92
N GLY A 251 12.91 -12.53 -2.00
CA GLY A 251 13.95 -12.25 -1.00
C GLY A 251 13.37 -11.79 0.34
N LYS A 252 12.91 -10.54 0.42
CA LYS A 252 12.54 -9.93 1.71
C LYS A 252 11.27 -10.52 2.32
N THR A 253 10.24 -10.83 1.53
CA THR A 253 8.99 -11.33 2.12
C THR A 253 9.07 -12.77 2.61
N SER A 254 10.00 -13.56 2.09
CA SER A 254 10.28 -14.91 2.58
C SER A 254 11.10 -14.92 3.87
N GLU A 255 11.60 -13.76 4.32
CA GLU A 255 12.36 -13.67 5.57
C GLU A 255 11.47 -13.96 6.79
N PRO A 256 11.93 -14.80 7.75
CA PRO A 256 11.12 -15.19 8.90
C PRO A 256 10.58 -14.01 9.73
N TRP A 257 11.35 -12.93 9.84
CA TRP A 257 10.96 -11.76 10.61
C TRP A 257 9.78 -11.02 9.97
N LEU A 258 9.76 -10.90 8.63
CA LEU A 258 8.70 -10.17 7.93
C LEU A 258 7.41 -10.98 7.92
N LEU A 259 7.51 -12.30 7.71
CA LEU A 259 6.36 -13.21 7.82
C LEU A 259 5.74 -13.13 9.22
N TRP A 260 6.57 -13.20 10.26
CA TRP A 260 6.12 -13.09 11.64
C TRP A 260 5.42 -11.75 11.92
N GLU A 261 6.05 -10.64 11.54
CA GLU A 261 5.51 -9.30 11.75
C GLU A 261 4.20 -9.10 10.98
N GLY A 262 4.14 -9.54 9.72
CA GLY A 262 2.95 -9.48 8.88
C GLY A 262 1.77 -10.25 9.46
N ILE A 263 2.00 -11.51 9.89
CA ILE A 263 0.97 -12.34 10.52
C ILE A 263 0.51 -11.69 11.83
N THR A 264 1.44 -11.25 12.67
CA THR A 264 1.14 -10.67 13.98
C THR A 264 0.33 -9.38 13.86
N LYS A 265 0.73 -8.48 12.96
CA LYS A 265 -0.04 -7.25 12.68
C LYS A 265 -1.42 -7.56 12.13
N SER A 266 -1.54 -8.54 11.23
CA SER A 266 -2.84 -8.97 10.69
C SER A 266 -3.76 -9.48 11.80
N ILE A 267 -3.22 -10.26 12.75
CA ILE A 267 -3.96 -10.73 13.92
C ILE A 267 -4.40 -9.56 14.80
N TYR A 268 -3.52 -8.60 15.09
CA TYR A 268 -3.88 -7.41 15.89
C TYR A 268 -4.97 -6.55 15.26
N VAL A 269 -4.96 -6.40 13.93
CA VAL A 269 -6.02 -5.66 13.22
C VAL A 269 -7.36 -6.38 13.35
N VAL A 270 -7.37 -7.71 13.27
CA VAL A 270 -8.61 -8.52 13.40
C VAL A 270 -9.05 -8.66 14.86
N ARG A 271 -8.10 -8.66 15.80
CA ARG A 271 -8.31 -8.79 17.24
C ARG A 271 -7.47 -7.77 18.01
N PRO A 272 -7.95 -6.53 18.14
CA PRO A 272 -7.20 -5.44 18.80
C PRO A 272 -7.08 -5.60 20.33
N GLU A 273 -7.72 -6.61 20.94
CA GLU A 273 -7.70 -6.85 22.39
C GLU A 273 -6.74 -7.98 22.84
N LEU A 274 -5.91 -8.52 21.93
CA LEU A 274 -4.77 -9.38 22.28
C LEU A 274 -3.51 -8.52 22.52
#